data_AF-U6MZZ8-F1
#
_entry.id   AF-U6MZZ8-F1
#
_cell.length_a   1.000
_cell.length_b   1.000
_cell.length_c   1.000
_cell.angle_alpha   90.00
_cell.angle_beta   90.00
_cell.angle_gamma   90.00
#
_symmetry.space_group_name_H-M   'P 1'
#
loop_
_entity.id
_entity.type
_entity.pdbx_description
1 polymer ?
#
loop_
_entity_poly.entity_id
_entity_poly.type
_entity_poly.pdbx_seq_one_letter_code
_entity_poly.pdbx_strand_id
1 'polypeptide(L)'
;MMIAASFQRHLSSRLAAAAAYSSSSSSSSSSHHIACFSSAAAAAAGPTVSKIGGYEVKTHTFDAVVVGAGGAGLRAAFGEASQGLRTACISKLFPTRSHTVAAQGGINAALGNMCEDDWRWHAFDTVKGSDWLGDQDLEFVQFHPTGIFPAGCLITEGCRGEGGILRNSEGEAFMARYAPTAKDLASRDVVSRSMTIEIREGRGCGPRKDHCHLDLTHLDPETLHSRLPGITETAKIFAGVDVTKQPIPVLPTVHYNMGGIPTNWRSEVIHCVKGKGRMAEECVLEGLYAAGEAACASVHGANRLGANSLLDLVVFGKQAADVISEKVKKCAAPRRLRRRERQQRRTGDAR
;
A
#
# COMPACT_ATOMS: atom_id res chain seq x y z
N MET A 1 17.33 -7.52 37.68
CA MET A 1 17.11 -6.08 38.00
C MET A 1 18.27 -5.16 37.58
N MET A 2 19.48 -5.65 37.25
CA MET A 2 20.60 -4.80 36.79
C MET A 2 20.65 -4.51 35.26
N ILE A 3 19.87 -5.21 34.43
CA ILE A 3 19.88 -5.01 32.96
C ILE A 3 19.02 -3.79 32.55
N ALA A 4 17.93 -3.52 33.27
CA ALA A 4 17.05 -2.37 33.01
C ALA A 4 17.74 -1.01 33.29
N ALA A 5 18.60 -0.93 34.31
CA ALA A 5 19.28 0.31 34.71
C ALA A 5 20.45 0.71 33.79
N SER A 6 20.97 -0.22 32.98
CA SER A 6 21.99 0.07 31.96
C SER A 6 21.35 0.63 30.69
N PHE A 7 20.19 0.09 30.31
CA PHE A 7 19.43 0.53 29.13
C PHE A 7 18.90 1.96 29.28
N GLN A 8 18.45 2.32 30.49
CA GLN A 8 17.90 3.65 30.78
C GLN A 8 18.98 4.74 30.76
N ARG A 9 20.22 4.43 31.15
CA ARG A 9 21.35 5.38 31.08
C ARG A 9 21.84 5.61 29.65
N HIS A 10 21.75 4.61 28.77
CA HIS A 10 22.09 4.76 27.35
C HIS A 10 21.03 5.54 26.54
N LEU A 11 19.77 5.52 26.97
CA LEU A 11 18.70 6.31 26.34
C LEU A 11 18.82 7.80 26.69
N SER A 12 19.13 8.11 27.96
CA SER A 12 19.25 9.49 28.45
C SER A 12 20.42 10.25 27.82
N SER A 13 21.57 9.60 27.57
CA SER A 13 22.72 10.26 26.94
C SER A 13 22.50 10.55 25.45
N ARG A 14 21.73 9.71 24.75
CA ARG A 14 21.36 9.94 23.35
C ARG A 14 20.27 11.00 23.17
N LEU A 15 19.32 11.08 24.11
CA LEU A 15 18.32 12.14 24.14
C LEU A 15 18.93 13.51 24.46
N ALA A 16 19.93 13.57 25.34
CA ALA A 16 20.68 14.80 25.61
C ALA A 16 21.52 15.27 24.40
N ALA A 17 22.10 14.33 23.63
CA ALA A 17 22.81 14.66 22.39
C ALA A 17 21.88 15.15 21.27
N ALA A 18 20.66 14.61 21.18
CA ALA A 18 19.64 15.09 20.25
C ALA A 18 19.10 16.48 20.63
N ALA A 19 18.95 16.77 21.92
CA ALA A 19 18.54 18.08 22.42
C ALA A 19 19.63 19.16 22.22
N ALA A 20 20.92 18.80 22.35
CA ALA A 20 22.04 19.72 22.12
C ALA A 20 22.26 20.06 20.63
N TYR A 21 21.84 19.19 19.71
CA TYR A 21 21.84 19.51 18.27
C TYR A 21 20.73 20.51 17.90
N SER A 22 19.68 20.60 18.71
CA SER A 22 18.58 21.55 18.52
C SER A 22 18.90 22.98 19.01
N SER A 23 19.96 23.19 19.78
CA SER A 23 20.29 24.49 20.40
C SER A 23 21.46 25.23 19.73
N SER A 24 21.98 24.72 18.62
CA SER A 24 23.01 25.38 17.80
C SER A 24 22.55 25.63 16.36
N SER A 25 21.32 26.12 16.19
CA SER A 25 20.91 26.70 14.92
C SER A 25 21.45 28.13 14.81
N SER A 26 22.65 28.25 14.24
CA SER A 26 23.03 29.48 13.56
C SER A 26 21.98 29.77 12.47
N SER A 27 21.46 30.98 12.46
CA SER A 27 20.43 31.44 11.55
C SER A 27 20.94 31.45 10.11
N SER A 28 20.86 30.32 9.42
CA SER A 28 20.82 30.27 7.96
C SER A 28 19.39 30.00 7.52
N SER A 29 18.76 30.98 6.88
CA SER A 29 17.46 30.78 6.23
C SER A 29 17.66 29.85 5.03
N SER A 30 17.63 28.55 5.27
CA SER A 30 17.57 27.57 4.19
C SER A 30 16.14 27.50 3.71
N SER A 31 15.81 28.38 2.77
CA SER A 31 14.61 28.27 1.95
C SER A 31 14.62 26.88 1.31
N HIS A 32 13.70 26.00 1.71
CA HIS A 32 13.47 24.75 0.99
C HIS A 32 12.97 25.10 -0.41
N HIS A 33 13.90 25.25 -1.35
CA HIS A 33 13.61 25.31 -2.77
C HIS A 33 13.15 23.91 -3.20
N ILE A 34 11.86 23.62 -3.04
CA ILE A 34 11.21 22.66 -3.94
C ILE A 34 11.38 23.29 -5.32
N ALA A 35 12.20 22.67 -6.17
CA ALA A 35 12.53 23.19 -7.48
C ALA A 35 11.23 23.47 -8.23
N CYS A 36 10.97 24.76 -8.48
CA CYS A 36 9.92 25.20 -9.38
C CYS A 36 10.13 24.46 -10.71
N PHE A 37 9.11 23.73 -11.18
CA PHE A 37 9.17 22.87 -12.37
C PHE A 37 10.03 23.52 -13.46
N SER A 38 11.19 22.90 -13.75
CA SER A 38 12.09 23.42 -14.75
C SER A 38 11.33 23.53 -16.07
N SER A 39 11.40 24.68 -16.72
CA SER A 39 10.81 24.89 -18.04
C SER A 39 11.17 23.73 -18.98
N ALA A 40 10.25 23.34 -19.85
CA ALA A 40 10.38 22.26 -20.85
C ALA A 40 11.71 22.25 -21.66
N ALA A 41 12.48 23.34 -21.64
CA ALA A 41 13.81 23.43 -22.25
C ALA A 41 14.91 22.57 -21.56
N ALA A 42 14.84 22.32 -20.25
CA ALA A 42 15.87 21.52 -19.55
C ALA A 42 15.78 20.02 -19.86
N ALA A 43 14.62 19.58 -20.36
CA ALA A 43 14.30 18.20 -20.66
C ALA A 43 15.00 17.63 -21.92
N ALA A 44 15.47 18.47 -22.83
CA ALA A 44 16.05 17.99 -24.09
C ALA A 44 17.57 17.68 -24.02
N ALA A 45 18.24 18.02 -22.92
CA ALA A 45 19.68 17.78 -22.76
C ALA A 45 19.94 16.35 -22.25
N GLY A 46 20.93 15.66 -22.85
CA GLY A 46 21.41 14.37 -22.38
C GLY A 46 21.96 14.42 -20.95
N PRO A 47 22.26 13.27 -20.33
CA PRO A 47 22.69 13.22 -18.93
C PRO A 47 23.97 14.05 -18.71
N THR A 48 23.99 14.85 -17.64
CA THR A 48 25.16 15.64 -17.25
C THR A 48 26.03 14.85 -16.30
N VAL A 49 27.35 14.91 -16.46
CA VAL A 49 28.30 14.15 -15.63
C VAL A 49 28.93 15.09 -14.60
N SER A 50 28.91 14.68 -13.34
CA SER A 50 29.56 15.39 -12.22
C SER A 50 30.35 14.43 -11.35
N LYS A 51 31.27 14.95 -10.53
CA LYS A 51 32.01 14.14 -9.54
C LYS A 51 31.56 14.50 -8.13
N ILE A 52 31.07 13.51 -7.37
CA ILE A 52 30.67 13.67 -5.97
C ILE A 52 31.43 12.61 -5.15
N GLY A 53 32.28 13.05 -4.21
CA GLY A 53 32.98 12.14 -3.29
C GLY A 53 33.83 11.06 -3.97
N GLY A 54 34.41 11.34 -5.14
CA GLY A 54 35.21 10.40 -5.93
C GLY A 54 34.41 9.52 -6.91
N TYR A 55 33.08 9.56 -6.86
CA TYR A 55 32.21 8.83 -7.79
C TYR A 55 31.85 9.71 -8.99
N GLU A 56 31.85 9.09 -10.18
CA GLU A 56 31.26 9.70 -11.39
C GLU A 56 29.73 9.55 -11.32
N VAL A 57 29.02 10.67 -11.26
CA VAL A 57 27.56 10.74 -11.12
C VAL A 57 26.97 11.28 -12.42
N LYS A 58 26.12 10.48 -13.07
CA LYS A 58 25.34 10.87 -14.24
C LYS A 58 23.97 11.36 -13.80
N THR A 59 23.70 12.64 -14.01
CA THR A 59 22.45 13.31 -13.67
C THR A 59 21.52 13.26 -14.87
N HIS A 60 20.35 12.65 -14.67
CA HIS A 60 19.28 12.58 -15.66
C HIS A 60 18.11 13.48 -15.24
N THR A 61 17.45 14.11 -16.21
CA THR A 61 16.29 14.99 -15.96
C THR A 61 15.04 14.35 -16.55
N PHE A 62 13.99 14.22 -15.74
CA PHE A 62 12.71 13.62 -16.07
C PHE A 62 11.57 14.54 -15.60
N ASP A 63 10.39 14.39 -16.20
CA ASP A 63 9.19 15.12 -15.80
C ASP A 63 8.55 14.49 -14.54
N ALA A 64 8.72 13.18 -14.38
CA ALA A 64 8.30 12.42 -13.21
C ALA A 64 9.30 11.28 -12.92
N VAL A 65 9.47 10.95 -11.64
CA VAL A 65 10.27 9.82 -11.17
C VAL A 65 9.40 8.96 -10.27
N VAL A 66 9.17 7.71 -10.69
CA VAL A 66 8.43 6.70 -9.93
C VAL A 66 9.44 5.82 -9.20
N VAL A 67 9.32 5.74 -7.88
CA VAL A 67 10.17 4.89 -7.03
C VAL A 67 9.38 3.64 -6.62
N GLY A 68 9.81 2.49 -7.15
CA GLY A 68 9.19 1.18 -6.95
C GLY A 68 8.49 0.67 -8.22
N ALA A 69 8.81 -0.56 -8.64
CA ALA A 69 8.19 -1.23 -9.79
C ALA A 69 7.16 -2.30 -9.38
N GLY A 70 6.43 -2.06 -8.29
CA GLY A 70 5.21 -2.83 -7.97
C GLY A 70 4.06 -2.43 -8.90
N GLY A 71 2.90 -3.07 -8.75
CA GLY A 71 1.72 -2.82 -9.60
C GLY A 71 1.33 -1.35 -9.70
N ALA A 72 1.32 -0.62 -8.57
CA ALA A 72 1.01 0.80 -8.54
C ALA A 72 2.05 1.65 -9.28
N GLY A 73 3.33 1.40 -9.03
CA GLY A 73 4.42 2.13 -9.66
C GLY A 73 4.50 1.89 -11.16
N LEU A 74 4.36 0.64 -11.63
CA LEU A 74 4.31 0.34 -13.06
C LEU A 74 3.06 0.94 -13.72
N ARG A 75 1.92 0.91 -13.03
CA ARG A 75 0.68 1.53 -13.54
C ARG A 75 0.82 3.04 -13.66
N ALA A 76 1.45 3.70 -12.68
CA ALA A 76 1.73 5.13 -12.71
C ALA A 76 2.70 5.45 -13.86
N ALA A 77 3.83 4.76 -13.93
CA ALA A 77 4.84 4.98 -14.97
C ALA A 77 4.28 4.79 -16.38
N PHE A 78 3.47 3.75 -16.61
CA PHE A 78 2.76 3.57 -17.88
C PHE A 78 1.77 4.69 -18.15
N GLY A 79 0.99 5.10 -17.15
CA GLY A 79 0.03 6.20 -17.26
C GLY A 79 0.67 7.54 -17.63
N GLU A 80 1.79 7.87 -17.01
CA GLU A 80 2.55 9.09 -17.30
C GLU A 80 3.19 9.05 -18.69
N ALA A 81 3.87 7.95 -19.02
CA ALA A 81 4.52 7.78 -20.32
C ALA A 81 3.51 7.83 -21.48
N SER A 82 2.35 7.17 -21.34
CA SER A 82 1.27 7.22 -22.35
C SER A 82 0.66 8.61 -22.52
N GLN A 83 0.82 9.50 -21.54
CA GLN A 83 0.40 10.90 -21.60
C GLN A 83 1.50 11.84 -22.13
N GLY A 84 2.64 11.30 -22.55
CA GLY A 84 3.76 12.02 -23.17
C GLY A 84 4.80 12.55 -22.19
N LEU A 85 4.76 12.14 -20.91
CA LEU A 85 5.75 12.57 -19.92
C LEU A 85 7.02 11.71 -20.03
N ARG A 86 8.19 12.33 -19.87
CA ARG A 86 9.44 11.59 -19.71
C ARG A 86 9.53 11.09 -18.28
N THR A 87 9.14 9.85 -18.08
CA THR A 87 9.12 9.19 -16.76
C THR A 87 10.29 8.25 -16.58
N ALA A 88 10.91 8.28 -15.39
CA ALA A 88 11.82 7.24 -14.94
C ALA A 88 11.16 6.35 -13.88
N CYS A 89 11.16 5.03 -14.08
CA CYS A 89 10.76 4.07 -13.05
C CYS A 89 12.01 3.42 -12.46
N ILE A 90 12.26 3.65 -11.17
CA ILE A 90 13.43 3.15 -10.44
C ILE A 90 12.99 2.04 -9.51
N SER A 91 13.63 0.88 -9.58
CA SER A 91 13.33 -0.24 -8.70
C SER A 91 14.60 -0.88 -8.18
N LYS A 92 14.57 -1.25 -6.89
CA LYS A 92 15.65 -2.02 -6.25
C LYS A 92 15.70 -3.47 -6.77
N LEU A 93 14.54 -4.02 -7.13
CA LEU A 93 14.38 -5.38 -7.61
C LEU A 93 13.96 -5.37 -9.07
N PHE A 94 14.24 -6.46 -9.78
CA PHE A 94 13.69 -6.65 -11.11
C PHE A 94 12.15 -6.67 -11.04
N PRO A 95 11.42 -5.96 -11.91
CA PRO A 95 9.97 -5.74 -11.75
C PRO A 95 9.12 -7.00 -11.53
N THR A 96 9.46 -8.11 -12.20
CA THR A 96 8.74 -9.39 -12.04
C THR A 96 8.92 -10.05 -10.68
N ARG A 97 9.89 -9.59 -9.88
CA ARG A 97 10.11 -10.02 -8.49
C ARG A 97 9.47 -9.08 -7.46
N SER A 98 8.68 -8.09 -7.90
CA SER A 98 7.87 -7.30 -6.98
C SER A 98 6.77 -8.17 -6.37
N HIS A 99 6.39 -7.89 -5.11
CA HIS A 99 5.38 -8.69 -4.40
C HIS A 99 4.00 -8.69 -5.06
N THR A 100 3.70 -7.73 -5.94
CA THR A 100 2.46 -7.73 -6.74
C THR A 100 2.31 -9.02 -7.55
N VAL A 101 3.40 -9.60 -8.08
CA VAL A 101 3.36 -10.85 -8.86
C VAL A 101 3.07 -12.07 -7.97
N ALA A 102 3.36 -11.97 -6.66
CA ALA A 102 3.07 -13.02 -5.69
C ALA A 102 1.64 -12.92 -5.12
N ALA A 103 0.84 -11.95 -5.53
CA ALA A 103 -0.54 -11.82 -5.08
C ALA A 103 -1.39 -12.99 -5.58
N GLN A 104 -2.10 -13.65 -4.67
CA GLN A 104 -3.00 -14.77 -4.96
C GLN A 104 -4.42 -14.41 -4.53
N GLY A 105 -5.44 -15.00 -5.18
CA GLY A 105 -6.84 -14.80 -4.82
C GLY A 105 -7.59 -13.73 -5.64
N GLY A 106 -7.08 -13.38 -6.82
CA GLY A 106 -7.77 -12.49 -7.76
C GLY A 106 -7.68 -11.00 -7.40
N ILE A 107 -8.29 -10.18 -8.26
CA ILE A 107 -8.35 -8.72 -8.15
C ILE A 107 -9.82 -8.30 -8.32
N ASN A 108 -10.30 -7.41 -7.44
CA ASN A 108 -11.60 -6.78 -7.64
C ASN A 108 -11.48 -5.74 -8.77
N ALA A 109 -12.49 -5.65 -9.63
CA ALA A 109 -12.45 -4.75 -10.77
C ALA A 109 -13.80 -4.07 -10.97
N ALA A 110 -13.77 -2.75 -11.18
CA ALA A 110 -14.93 -1.97 -11.58
C ALA A 110 -15.11 -2.09 -13.10
N LEU A 111 -15.86 -3.11 -13.56
CA LEU A 111 -15.94 -3.47 -14.98
C LEU A 111 -17.11 -2.83 -15.73
N GLY A 112 -18.15 -2.39 -15.03
CA GLY A 112 -19.32 -1.74 -15.64
C GLY A 112 -20.11 -2.62 -16.61
N ASN A 113 -19.83 -3.93 -16.64
CA ASN A 113 -20.32 -4.88 -17.64
C ASN A 113 -21.63 -5.57 -17.26
N MET A 114 -21.97 -5.60 -15.97
CA MET A 114 -23.22 -6.17 -15.44
C MET A 114 -24.19 -5.12 -14.92
N CYS A 115 -23.65 -4.11 -14.25
CA CYS A 115 -24.34 -2.89 -13.83
C CYS A 115 -23.43 -1.71 -14.11
N GLU A 116 -23.97 -0.50 -14.11
CA GLU A 116 -23.13 0.70 -14.08
C GLU A 116 -22.16 0.55 -12.91
N ASP A 117 -20.87 0.82 -13.16
CA ASP A 117 -19.83 0.64 -12.17
C ASP A 117 -18.68 1.61 -12.44
N ASP A 118 -18.14 2.19 -11.38
CA ASP A 118 -17.07 3.19 -11.45
C ASP A 118 -16.09 2.95 -10.32
N TRP A 119 -14.79 3.02 -10.64
CA TRP A 119 -13.72 2.82 -9.66
C TRP A 119 -13.83 3.77 -8.45
N ARG A 120 -14.43 4.96 -8.63
CA ARG A 120 -14.66 5.93 -7.55
C ARG A 120 -15.64 5.39 -6.52
N TRP A 121 -16.63 4.61 -6.94
CA TRP A 121 -17.57 3.95 -6.04
C TRP A 121 -16.89 2.83 -5.27
N HIS A 122 -16.05 2.01 -5.94
CA HIS A 122 -15.24 1.00 -5.26
C HIS A 122 -14.31 1.61 -4.22
N ALA A 123 -13.65 2.73 -4.55
CA ALA A 123 -12.82 3.46 -3.60
C ALA A 123 -13.65 3.95 -2.40
N PHE A 124 -14.82 4.55 -2.64
CA PHE A 124 -15.73 4.99 -1.59
C PHE A 124 -16.23 3.85 -0.71
N ASP A 125 -16.69 2.75 -1.30
CA ASP A 125 -17.19 1.58 -0.57
C ASP A 125 -16.07 0.90 0.23
N THR A 126 -14.84 0.93 -0.26
CA THR A 126 -13.67 0.41 0.46
C THR A 126 -13.39 1.29 1.69
N VAL A 127 -13.39 2.63 1.55
CA VAL A 127 -13.26 3.58 2.69
C VAL A 127 -14.41 3.43 3.69
N LYS A 128 -15.65 3.27 3.20
CA LYS A 128 -16.82 3.04 4.04
C LYS A 128 -16.73 1.70 4.77
N GLY A 129 -16.29 0.66 4.08
CA GLY A 129 -16.07 -0.69 4.63
C GLY A 129 -14.97 -0.71 5.69
N SER A 130 -14.05 0.25 5.63
CA SER A 130 -13.05 0.48 6.67
C SER A 130 -13.52 1.42 7.79
N ASP A 131 -14.83 1.65 7.89
CA ASP A 131 -15.53 2.45 8.91
C ASP A 131 -15.04 3.89 9.06
N TRP A 132 -14.44 4.46 8.00
CA TRP A 132 -13.90 5.84 8.04
C TRP A 132 -12.85 6.08 9.14
N LEU A 133 -12.24 5.03 9.70
CA LEU A 133 -11.40 5.10 10.89
C LEU A 133 -9.91 5.33 10.63
N GLY A 134 -9.44 5.43 9.38
CA GLY A 134 -8.00 5.46 9.14
C GLY A 134 -7.37 6.85 9.29
N ASP A 135 -6.43 6.96 10.23
CA ASP A 135 -5.33 7.93 10.20
C ASP A 135 -4.15 7.47 11.09
N GLN A 136 -2.94 7.49 10.53
CA GLN A 136 -1.61 7.06 11.05
C GLN A 136 -1.48 5.64 11.65
N ASP A 137 -2.04 4.70 10.90
CA ASP A 137 -2.24 3.29 11.24
C ASP A 137 -1.04 2.34 11.03
N LEU A 138 0.20 2.74 11.33
CA LEU A 138 1.34 1.80 11.21
C LEU A 138 1.18 0.59 12.15
N GLU A 139 0.41 0.72 13.22
CA GLU A 139 0.04 -0.36 14.13
C GLU A 139 -0.98 -1.34 13.53
N PHE A 140 -1.75 -0.94 12.52
CA PHE A 140 -2.73 -1.81 11.90
C PHE A 140 -2.08 -2.67 10.83
N VAL A 141 -1.59 -3.81 11.31
CA VAL A 141 -0.98 -4.88 10.52
C VAL A 141 -1.98 -6.01 10.35
N GLN A 142 -2.33 -6.34 9.11
CA GLN A 142 -3.25 -7.43 8.82
C GLN A 142 -2.53 -8.77 8.90
N PHE A 143 -3.11 -9.67 9.67
CA PHE A 143 -2.75 -11.09 9.70
C PHE A 143 -3.70 -11.84 8.77
N HIS A 144 -3.16 -12.45 7.71
CA HIS A 144 -3.94 -13.35 6.87
C HIS A 144 -4.19 -14.66 7.64
N PRO A 145 -5.44 -15.17 7.70
CA PRO A 145 -5.75 -16.35 8.52
C PRO A 145 -4.95 -17.60 8.14
N THR A 146 -4.73 -17.80 6.84
CA THR A 146 -4.21 -19.06 6.28
C THR A 146 -2.82 -18.90 5.67
N GLY A 147 -1.81 -18.59 6.50
CA GLY A 147 -0.41 -18.80 6.13
C GLY A 147 -0.02 -20.26 6.38
N ILE A 148 0.63 -20.92 5.43
CA ILE A 148 1.03 -22.33 5.57
C ILE A 148 2.02 -22.47 6.72
N PHE A 149 1.77 -23.42 7.62
CA PHE A 149 2.68 -23.69 8.71
C PHE A 149 3.71 -24.76 8.29
N PRO A 150 5.02 -24.57 8.59
CA PRO A 150 5.65 -23.43 9.24
C PRO A 150 6.18 -22.34 8.29
N ALA A 151 6.13 -22.56 6.97
CA ALA A 151 6.86 -21.73 6.00
C ALA A 151 6.32 -20.28 5.85
N GLY A 152 5.05 -20.04 6.19
CA GLY A 152 4.39 -18.73 6.10
C GLY A 152 3.88 -18.35 4.70
N CYS A 153 4.08 -19.20 3.69
CA CYS A 153 3.52 -18.98 2.35
C CYS A 153 1.99 -18.83 2.41
N LEU A 154 1.47 -17.87 1.66
CA LEU A 154 0.03 -17.62 1.58
C LEU A 154 -0.70 -18.84 1.02
N ILE A 155 -1.79 -19.25 1.69
CA ILE A 155 -2.85 -20.07 1.10
C ILE A 155 -4.05 -19.14 0.91
N THR A 156 -4.47 -18.98 -0.35
CA THR A 156 -5.48 -17.98 -0.73
C THR A 156 -6.78 -18.13 0.06
N GLU A 157 -7.38 -16.99 0.41
CA GLU A 157 -8.75 -16.93 0.95
C GLU A 157 -9.77 -17.58 -0.01
N GLY A 158 -9.48 -17.64 -1.31
CA GLY A 158 -10.28 -18.38 -2.28
C GLY A 158 -10.52 -19.84 -1.89
N CYS A 159 -9.62 -20.48 -1.13
CA CYS A 159 -9.87 -21.82 -0.59
C CYS A 159 -11.13 -21.89 0.28
N ARG A 160 -11.37 -20.87 1.11
CA ARG A 160 -12.59 -20.77 1.93
C ARG A 160 -13.80 -20.37 1.09
N GLY A 161 -13.60 -19.51 0.08
CA GLY A 161 -14.61 -19.14 -0.91
C GLY A 161 -15.17 -20.33 -1.69
N GLU A 162 -14.32 -21.30 -2.03
CA GLU A 162 -14.69 -22.55 -2.69
C GLU A 162 -15.20 -23.62 -1.70
N GLY A 163 -15.44 -23.26 -0.43
CA GLY A 163 -16.04 -24.14 0.57
C GLY A 163 -15.06 -24.83 1.52
N GLY A 164 -13.79 -24.43 1.54
CA GLY A 164 -12.80 -24.90 2.51
C GLY A 164 -13.13 -24.48 3.94
N ILE A 165 -12.85 -25.37 4.91
CA ILE A 165 -13.32 -25.24 6.30
C ILE A 165 -12.11 -25.19 7.24
N LEU A 166 -12.11 -24.26 8.20
CA LEU A 166 -11.12 -24.26 9.27
C LEU A 166 -11.53 -25.21 10.39
N ARG A 167 -10.62 -26.12 10.75
CA ARG A 167 -10.79 -27.13 11.81
C ARG A 167 -9.73 -27.03 12.89
N ASN A 168 -10.14 -27.27 14.13
CA ASN A 168 -9.24 -27.37 15.28
C ASN A 168 -8.79 -28.84 15.51
N SER A 169 -8.07 -29.12 16.59
CA SER A 169 -7.57 -30.46 16.89
C SER A 169 -8.65 -31.50 17.16
N GLU A 170 -9.86 -31.07 17.50
CA GLU A 170 -11.02 -31.92 17.75
C GLU A 170 -11.80 -32.22 16.47
N GLY A 171 -11.38 -31.63 15.33
CA GLY A 171 -12.10 -31.71 14.06
C GLY A 171 -13.30 -30.76 13.96
N GLU A 172 -13.53 -29.92 14.97
CA GLU A 172 -14.63 -28.94 15.01
C GLU A 172 -14.44 -27.88 13.92
N ALA A 173 -15.48 -27.61 13.14
CA ALA A 173 -15.57 -26.44 12.25
C ALA A 173 -15.86 -25.17 13.07
N PHE A 174 -14.88 -24.75 13.88
CA PHE A 174 -15.05 -23.79 14.98
C PHE A 174 -15.55 -22.41 14.54
N MET A 175 -15.36 -22.00 13.28
CA MET A 175 -15.81 -20.68 12.82
C MET A 175 -17.33 -20.51 12.89
N ALA A 176 -18.12 -21.59 12.86
CA ALA A 176 -19.56 -21.51 13.07
C ALA A 176 -19.95 -21.02 14.48
N ARG A 177 -19.07 -21.20 15.48
CA ARG A 177 -19.27 -20.71 16.86
C ARG A 177 -18.92 -19.22 16.99
N TYR A 178 -17.88 -18.76 16.29
CA TYR A 178 -17.42 -17.36 16.36
C TYR A 178 -18.17 -16.42 15.42
N ALA A 179 -18.58 -16.90 14.24
CA ALA A 179 -19.32 -16.13 13.25
C ALA A 179 -20.46 -16.99 12.66
N PRO A 180 -21.62 -17.10 13.34
CA PRO A 180 -22.67 -18.04 12.96
C PRO A 180 -23.19 -17.89 11.53
N THR A 181 -23.25 -16.64 11.04
CA THR A 181 -23.72 -16.34 9.67
C THR A 181 -22.62 -16.50 8.64
N ALA A 182 -21.49 -15.79 8.80
CA ALA A 182 -20.43 -15.74 7.80
C ALA A 182 -19.47 -16.94 7.84
N LYS A 183 -19.36 -17.61 8.99
CA LYS A 183 -18.47 -18.76 9.24
C LYS A 183 -17.04 -18.45 8.78
N ASP A 184 -16.43 -19.34 8.00
CA ASP A 184 -15.10 -19.19 7.45
C ASP A 184 -14.94 -17.99 6.50
N LEU A 185 -16.03 -17.40 6.00
CA LEU A 185 -16.03 -16.19 5.17
C LEU A 185 -16.17 -14.89 5.97
N ALA A 186 -16.06 -14.95 7.31
CA ALA A 186 -15.95 -13.75 8.14
C ALA A 186 -14.69 -12.93 7.78
N SER A 187 -14.65 -11.68 8.25
CA SER A 187 -13.53 -10.79 8.01
C SER A 187 -12.21 -11.37 8.55
N ARG A 188 -11.10 -11.06 7.87
CA ARG A 188 -9.78 -11.66 8.15
C ARG A 188 -9.34 -11.51 9.59
N ASP A 189 -9.61 -10.36 10.19
CA ASP A 189 -9.29 -10.05 11.58
C ASP A 189 -10.10 -10.92 12.57
N VAL A 190 -11.39 -11.16 12.29
CA VAL A 190 -12.24 -12.07 13.08
C VAL A 190 -11.72 -13.49 12.98
N VAL A 191 -11.50 -14.01 11.78
CA VAL A 191 -11.01 -15.37 11.56
C VAL A 191 -9.64 -15.57 12.23
N SER A 192 -8.70 -14.63 12.03
CA SER A 192 -7.37 -14.69 12.65
C SER A 192 -7.43 -14.66 14.18
N ARG A 193 -8.31 -13.84 14.78
CA ARG A 193 -8.53 -13.83 16.23
C ARG A 193 -9.12 -15.14 16.72
N SER A 194 -10.14 -15.67 16.04
CA SER A 194 -10.77 -16.96 16.38
C SER A 194 -9.77 -18.11 16.35
N MET A 195 -8.97 -18.23 15.29
CA MET A 195 -7.89 -19.22 15.21
C MET A 195 -6.89 -19.08 16.36
N THR A 196 -6.50 -17.85 16.68
CA THR A 196 -5.56 -17.57 17.78
C THR A 196 -6.15 -17.98 19.14
N ILE A 197 -7.45 -17.74 19.36
CA ILE A 197 -8.15 -18.16 20.58
C ILE A 197 -8.20 -19.69 20.67
N GLU A 198 -8.56 -20.39 19.59
CA GLU A 198 -8.57 -21.87 19.55
C GLU A 198 -7.22 -22.46 19.95
N ILE A 199 -6.13 -21.92 19.40
CA ILE A 199 -4.76 -22.34 19.72
C ILE A 199 -4.45 -22.07 21.20
N ARG A 200 -4.76 -20.87 21.71
CA ARG A 200 -4.49 -20.48 23.10
C ARG A 200 -5.30 -21.27 24.12
N GLU A 201 -6.50 -21.69 23.77
CA GLU A 201 -7.35 -22.55 24.60
C GLU A 201 -6.99 -24.04 24.49
N GLY A 202 -5.87 -24.37 23.82
CA GLY A 202 -5.33 -25.73 23.76
C GLY A 202 -6.02 -26.64 22.73
N ARG A 203 -6.78 -26.07 21.79
CA ARG A 203 -7.41 -26.79 20.67
C ARG A 203 -6.62 -26.65 19.36
N GLY A 204 -5.37 -26.21 19.43
CA GLY A 204 -4.46 -26.22 18.28
C GLY A 204 -4.07 -27.64 17.83
N CYS A 205 -3.83 -27.81 16.54
CA CYS A 205 -3.43 -29.03 15.86
C CYS A 205 -1.92 -29.32 15.96
N GLY A 206 -1.56 -30.56 15.62
CA GLY A 206 -0.18 -31.04 15.58
C GLY A 206 0.46 -31.30 16.95
N PRO A 207 1.71 -31.79 16.99
CA PRO A 207 2.36 -32.22 18.23
C PRO A 207 2.50 -31.11 19.28
N ARG A 208 2.60 -29.85 18.83
CA ARG A 208 2.76 -28.67 19.70
C ARG A 208 1.49 -27.88 19.92
N LYS A 209 0.37 -28.30 19.33
CA LYS A 209 -0.92 -27.58 19.37
C LYS A 209 -0.80 -26.11 18.96
N ASP A 210 -0.04 -25.82 17.90
CA ASP A 210 0.41 -24.46 17.54
C ASP A 210 -0.15 -23.92 16.21
N HIS A 211 -1.07 -24.63 15.58
CA HIS A 211 -1.72 -24.22 14.32
C HIS A 211 -3.16 -24.76 14.23
N CYS A 212 -3.89 -24.41 13.18
CA CYS A 212 -5.18 -25.03 12.85
C CYS A 212 -5.07 -25.75 11.49
N HIS A 213 -6.13 -26.44 11.09
CA HIS A 213 -6.22 -27.09 9.79
C HIS A 213 -7.16 -26.34 8.85
N LEU A 214 -6.76 -26.15 7.60
CA LEU A 214 -7.65 -25.80 6.50
C LEU A 214 -7.98 -27.07 5.73
N ASP A 215 -9.22 -27.53 5.87
CA ASP A 215 -9.71 -28.75 5.26
C ASP A 215 -10.36 -28.45 3.90
N LEU A 216 -9.79 -29.07 2.86
CA LEU A 216 -10.28 -29.03 1.48
C LEU A 216 -10.62 -30.44 0.96
N THR A 217 -10.52 -31.47 1.81
CA THR A 217 -10.59 -32.87 1.40
C THR A 217 -11.98 -33.29 0.92
N HIS A 218 -13.01 -32.54 1.30
CA HIS A 218 -14.39 -32.73 0.86
C HIS A 218 -14.71 -32.05 -0.47
N LEU A 219 -13.82 -31.21 -1.00
CA LEU A 219 -14.00 -30.60 -2.31
C LEU A 219 -13.66 -31.59 -3.42
N ASP A 220 -14.40 -31.51 -4.52
CA ASP A 220 -14.15 -32.33 -5.70
C ASP A 220 -12.71 -32.07 -6.23
N PRO A 221 -11.88 -33.11 -6.45
CA PRO A 221 -10.57 -32.96 -7.06
C PRO A 221 -10.56 -32.12 -8.34
N GLU A 222 -11.62 -32.18 -9.17
CA GLU A 222 -11.71 -31.34 -10.37
C GLU A 222 -11.79 -29.85 -10.03
N THR A 223 -12.50 -29.49 -8.95
CA THR A 223 -12.55 -28.11 -8.43
C THR A 223 -11.18 -27.65 -7.94
N LEU A 224 -10.46 -28.53 -7.22
CA LEU A 224 -9.11 -28.24 -6.73
C LEU A 224 -8.12 -28.02 -7.88
N HIS A 225 -8.20 -28.82 -8.95
CA HIS A 225 -7.34 -28.69 -10.12
C HIS A 225 -7.66 -27.46 -10.97
N SER A 226 -8.95 -27.13 -11.15
CA SER A 226 -9.36 -26.03 -12.02
C SER A 226 -9.27 -24.67 -11.33
N ARG A 227 -9.68 -24.57 -10.06
CA ARG A 227 -9.80 -23.29 -9.34
C ARG A 227 -8.65 -23.01 -8.38
N LEU A 228 -8.06 -24.06 -7.83
CA LEU A 228 -7.02 -23.97 -6.79
C LEU A 228 -5.70 -24.68 -7.17
N PRO A 229 -5.21 -24.63 -8.44
CA PRO A 229 -4.02 -25.39 -8.83
C PRO A 229 -2.75 -24.92 -8.10
N GLY A 230 -2.59 -23.60 -7.95
CA GLY A 230 -1.39 -23.01 -7.33
C GLY A 230 -1.24 -23.34 -5.85
N ILE A 231 -2.34 -23.37 -5.09
CA ILE A 231 -2.28 -23.73 -3.67
C ILE A 231 -2.11 -25.22 -3.47
N THR A 232 -2.62 -26.06 -4.37
CA THR A 232 -2.41 -27.52 -4.32
C THR A 232 -0.92 -27.82 -4.43
N GLU A 233 -0.23 -27.18 -5.38
CA GLU A 233 1.21 -27.32 -5.52
C GLU A 233 1.98 -26.71 -4.34
N THR A 234 1.57 -25.53 -3.87
CA THR A 234 2.20 -24.86 -2.71
C THR A 234 2.10 -25.72 -1.44
N ALA A 235 0.93 -26.31 -1.16
CA ALA A 235 0.72 -27.18 -0.01
C ALA A 235 1.59 -28.45 -0.08
N LYS A 236 1.71 -29.03 -1.26
CA LYS A 236 2.56 -30.20 -1.50
C LYS A 236 4.05 -29.87 -1.31
N ILE A 237 4.53 -28.76 -1.86
CA ILE A 237 5.94 -28.35 -1.77
C ILE A 237 6.32 -27.97 -0.34
N PHE A 238 5.52 -27.13 0.32
CA PHE A 238 5.93 -26.48 1.56
C PHE A 238 5.43 -27.17 2.85
N ALA A 239 4.42 -28.03 2.75
CA ALA A 239 3.93 -28.82 3.88
C ALA A 239 3.89 -30.34 3.62
N GLY A 240 4.22 -30.81 2.41
CA GLY A 240 4.13 -32.23 2.06
C GLY A 240 2.68 -32.75 2.04
N VAL A 241 1.70 -31.85 1.93
CA VAL A 241 0.27 -32.18 2.03
C VAL A 241 -0.35 -32.39 0.66
N ASP A 242 -1.00 -33.54 0.49
CA ASP A 242 -1.95 -33.78 -0.60
C ASP A 242 -3.33 -33.29 -0.15
N VAL A 243 -3.75 -32.13 -0.69
CA VAL A 243 -4.99 -31.44 -0.29
C VAL A 243 -6.26 -32.23 -0.57
N THR A 244 -6.19 -33.27 -1.41
CA THR A 244 -7.32 -34.19 -1.67
C THR A 244 -7.50 -35.23 -0.57
N LYS A 245 -6.50 -35.40 0.31
CA LYS A 245 -6.48 -36.46 1.34
C LYS A 245 -6.28 -35.94 2.74
N GLN A 246 -5.58 -34.82 2.89
CA GLN A 246 -5.17 -34.29 4.18
C GLN A 246 -5.38 -32.77 4.23
N PRO A 247 -5.75 -32.21 5.39
CA PRO A 247 -5.88 -30.77 5.55
C PRO A 247 -4.51 -30.08 5.56
N ILE A 248 -4.51 -28.80 5.18
CA ILE A 248 -3.31 -27.96 5.17
C ILE A 248 -3.11 -27.37 6.57
N PRO A 249 -1.91 -27.48 7.19
CA PRO A 249 -1.62 -26.81 8.45
C PRO A 249 -1.47 -25.30 8.21
N VAL A 250 -2.24 -24.50 8.95
CA VAL A 250 -2.33 -23.04 8.75
C VAL A 250 -2.31 -22.26 10.06
N LEU A 251 -1.74 -21.06 10.02
CA LEU A 251 -1.64 -20.15 11.15
C LEU A 251 -1.75 -18.68 10.69
N PRO A 252 -2.43 -17.80 11.46
CA PRO A 252 -2.46 -16.37 11.18
C PRO A 252 -1.05 -15.78 11.01
N THR A 253 -0.78 -15.21 9.84
CA THR A 253 0.56 -14.73 9.46
C THR A 253 0.48 -13.28 9.00
N VAL A 254 1.43 -12.43 9.42
CA VAL A 254 1.54 -11.03 8.97
C VAL A 254 1.55 -10.98 7.44
N HIS A 255 0.72 -10.13 6.85
CA HIS A 255 0.47 -10.16 5.41
C HIS A 255 0.42 -8.80 4.71
N TYR A 256 -0.17 -7.78 5.33
CA TYR A 256 -0.40 -6.50 4.67
C TYR A 256 -0.36 -5.35 5.68
N ASN A 257 0.19 -4.20 5.28
CA ASN A 257 0.19 -2.98 6.08
C ASN A 257 -0.92 -2.05 5.60
N MET A 258 -1.86 -1.70 6.48
CA MET A 258 -2.90 -0.74 6.11
C MET A 258 -2.39 0.69 6.17
N GLY A 259 -1.55 1.00 7.16
CA GLY A 259 -0.87 2.28 7.26
C GLY A 259 0.20 2.47 6.18
N GLY A 260 0.58 3.73 5.97
CA GLY A 260 1.52 4.13 4.93
C GLY A 260 1.67 5.64 4.87
N ILE A 261 2.22 6.14 3.76
CA ILE A 261 2.39 7.58 3.52
C ILE A 261 1.00 8.20 3.31
N PRO A 262 0.54 9.15 4.13
CA PRO A 262 -0.79 9.72 4.02
C PRO A 262 -0.98 10.45 2.69
N THR A 263 -2.07 10.14 1.98
CA THR A 263 -2.41 10.77 0.71
C THR A 263 -3.89 11.13 0.64
N ASN A 264 -4.23 12.17 -0.11
CA ASN A 264 -5.62 12.41 -0.48
C ASN A 264 -6.09 11.40 -1.55
N TRP A 265 -7.37 11.45 -1.92
CA TRP A 265 -7.94 10.58 -2.96
C TRP A 265 -7.31 10.76 -4.35
N ARG A 266 -6.51 11.82 -4.56
CA ARG A 266 -5.77 12.12 -5.78
C ARG A 266 -4.33 11.58 -5.75
N SER A 267 -3.98 10.80 -4.73
CA SER A 267 -2.63 10.26 -4.50
C SER A 267 -1.57 11.31 -4.17
N GLU A 268 -1.97 12.54 -3.84
CA GLU A 268 -1.05 13.59 -3.41
C GLU A 268 -0.72 13.40 -1.93
N VAL A 269 0.57 13.45 -1.57
CA VAL A 269 0.98 13.27 -0.17
C VAL A 269 0.52 14.45 0.67
N ILE A 270 -0.05 14.17 1.83
CA ILE A 270 -0.50 15.16 2.82
C ILE A 270 0.53 15.21 3.95
N HIS A 271 0.89 16.40 4.43
CA HIS A 271 1.85 16.56 5.53
C HIS A 271 1.25 17.22 6.78
N CYS A 272 0.06 17.82 6.67
CA CYS A 272 -0.73 18.23 7.81
C CYS A 272 -2.22 18.21 7.50
N VAL A 273 -3.03 18.06 8.54
CA VAL A 273 -4.47 18.29 8.50
C VAL A 273 -4.76 19.41 9.49
N LYS A 274 -5.28 20.54 9.01
CA LYS A 274 -5.58 21.71 9.85
C LYS A 274 -7.07 21.79 10.13
N GLY A 275 -7.46 21.75 11.40
CA GLY A 275 -8.86 21.81 11.82
C GLY A 275 -9.35 20.50 12.42
N LYS A 276 -10.68 20.37 12.62
CA LYS A 276 -11.31 19.16 13.18
C LYS A 276 -12.51 18.74 12.35
N GLY A 277 -12.70 17.42 12.25
CA GLY A 277 -13.83 16.82 11.54
C GLY A 277 -13.76 17.04 10.03
N ARG A 278 -14.91 16.94 9.37
CA ARG A 278 -15.03 16.95 7.88
C ARG A 278 -14.60 18.26 7.20
N MET A 279 -14.31 19.31 7.97
CA MET A 279 -13.86 20.63 7.49
C MET A 279 -12.35 20.83 7.65
N ALA A 280 -11.61 19.78 8.02
CA ALA A 280 -10.18 19.88 8.16
C ALA A 280 -9.52 20.04 6.78
N GLU A 281 -8.60 21.01 6.67
CA GLU A 281 -7.88 21.32 5.45
C GLU A 281 -6.65 20.42 5.34
N GLU A 282 -6.57 19.67 4.24
CA GLU A 282 -5.42 18.83 3.90
C GLU A 282 -4.29 19.68 3.30
N CYS A 283 -3.14 19.71 3.96
CA CYS A 283 -1.94 20.36 3.47
C CYS A 283 -1.18 19.40 2.53
N VAL A 284 -1.27 19.62 1.22
CA VAL A 284 -0.56 18.80 0.23
C VAL A 284 0.92 19.18 0.15
N LEU A 285 1.79 18.18 0.14
CA LEU A 285 3.21 18.33 -0.20
C LEU A 285 3.37 18.34 -1.73
N GLU A 286 3.52 19.53 -2.30
CA GLU A 286 3.58 19.69 -3.75
C GLU A 286 4.72 18.88 -4.39
N GLY A 287 4.40 18.11 -5.44
CA GLY A 287 5.36 17.32 -6.19
C GLY A 287 5.65 15.93 -5.61
N LEU A 288 5.04 15.56 -4.47
CA LEU A 288 5.16 14.22 -3.89
C LEU A 288 3.83 13.46 -3.93
N TYR A 289 3.91 12.21 -4.37
CA TYR A 289 2.77 11.31 -4.56
C TYR A 289 3.09 9.94 -3.97
N ALA A 290 2.07 9.22 -3.53
CA ALA A 290 2.18 7.82 -3.12
C ALA A 290 0.95 7.02 -3.59
N ALA A 291 1.15 5.75 -3.93
CA ALA A 291 0.08 4.84 -4.33
C ALA A 291 0.41 3.39 -3.95
N GLY A 292 -0.63 2.56 -3.82
CA GLY A 292 -0.52 1.16 -3.40
C GLY A 292 -0.20 0.99 -1.92
N GLU A 293 0.34 -0.17 -1.52
CA GLU A 293 0.58 -0.51 -0.10
C GLU A 293 1.52 0.46 0.64
N ALA A 294 2.38 1.20 -0.07
CA ALA A 294 3.21 2.23 0.54
C ALA A 294 2.42 3.49 0.94
N ALA A 295 1.22 3.67 0.39
CA ALA A 295 0.36 4.81 0.62
C ALA A 295 -0.76 4.49 1.60
N CYS A 296 -1.16 5.50 2.34
CA CYS A 296 -2.39 5.55 3.09
C CYS A 296 -3.30 6.60 2.45
N ALA A 297 -3.92 6.24 1.32
CA ALA A 297 -5.18 6.88 0.91
C ALA A 297 -6.33 6.51 1.88
N SER A 298 -6.05 5.58 2.79
CA SER A 298 -6.95 5.05 3.82
C SER A 298 -8.19 4.35 3.28
N VAL A 299 -8.14 3.83 2.05
CA VAL A 299 -9.24 2.98 1.54
C VAL A 299 -9.38 1.68 2.33
N HIS A 300 -8.33 1.22 3.00
CA HIS A 300 -8.35 -0.04 3.75
C HIS A 300 -8.64 0.13 5.25
N GLY A 301 -8.55 1.36 5.79
CA GLY A 301 -8.61 1.71 7.22
C GLY A 301 -8.04 0.64 8.14
N ALA A 302 -8.77 0.23 9.17
CA ALA A 302 -8.26 -0.71 10.17
C ALA A 302 -8.16 -2.18 9.69
N ASN A 303 -8.82 -2.55 8.58
CA ASN A 303 -8.85 -3.93 8.10
C ASN A 303 -9.19 -4.03 6.61
N ARG A 304 -8.22 -4.47 5.83
CA ARG A 304 -8.38 -4.62 4.39
C ARG A 304 -9.25 -5.82 3.99
N LEU A 305 -10.20 -5.62 3.09
CA LEU A 305 -10.93 -6.71 2.43
C LEU A 305 -10.06 -7.49 1.42
N GLY A 306 -10.35 -8.78 1.24
CA GLY A 306 -9.72 -9.62 0.22
C GLY A 306 -9.81 -9.00 -1.18
N ALA A 307 -8.80 -9.25 -2.03
CA ALA A 307 -8.69 -8.76 -3.41
C ALA A 307 -8.65 -7.21 -3.64
N ASN A 308 -8.89 -6.39 -2.61
CA ASN A 308 -8.88 -4.91 -2.76
C ASN A 308 -7.49 -4.27 -2.89
N SER A 309 -6.41 -4.94 -2.43
CA SER A 309 -5.07 -4.36 -2.56
C SER A 309 -4.65 -4.21 -4.02
N LEU A 310 -4.86 -5.24 -4.85
CA LEU A 310 -4.52 -5.19 -6.27
C LEU A 310 -5.34 -4.13 -7.02
N LEU A 311 -6.60 -3.94 -6.63
CA LEU A 311 -7.46 -2.88 -7.14
C LEU A 311 -6.88 -1.49 -6.80
N ASP A 312 -6.52 -1.27 -5.54
CA ASP A 312 -5.84 -0.05 -5.08
C ASP A 312 -4.60 0.24 -5.93
N LEU A 313 -3.73 -0.77 -6.16
CA LEU A 313 -2.53 -0.58 -6.98
C LEU A 313 -2.86 0.05 -8.34
N VAL A 314 -3.82 -0.52 -9.07
CA VAL A 314 -4.11 -0.07 -10.44
C VAL A 314 -4.91 1.22 -10.48
N VAL A 315 -5.78 1.45 -9.49
CA VAL A 315 -6.61 2.65 -9.39
C VAL A 315 -5.76 3.85 -9.00
N PHE A 316 -5.07 3.79 -7.87
CA PHE A 316 -4.30 4.92 -7.36
C PHE A 316 -3.00 5.13 -8.15
N GLY A 317 -2.43 4.05 -8.71
CA GLY A 317 -1.34 4.18 -9.70
C GLY A 317 -1.79 4.98 -10.93
N LYS A 318 -2.99 4.72 -11.46
CA LYS A 318 -3.56 5.52 -12.56
C LYS A 318 -3.84 6.95 -12.13
N GLN A 319 -4.48 7.12 -10.97
CA GLN A 319 -4.89 8.43 -10.46
C GLN A 319 -3.69 9.36 -10.27
N ALA A 320 -2.60 8.86 -9.68
CA ALA A 320 -1.35 9.59 -9.56
C ALA A 320 -0.84 10.08 -10.93
N ALA A 321 -0.80 9.20 -11.94
CA ALA A 321 -0.35 9.55 -13.28
C ALA A 321 -1.20 10.63 -13.95
N ASP A 322 -2.52 10.56 -13.81
CA ASP A 322 -3.44 11.54 -14.38
C ASP A 322 -3.25 12.92 -13.73
N VAL A 323 -3.12 12.96 -12.40
CA VAL A 323 -2.93 14.21 -11.63
C VAL A 323 -1.56 14.83 -11.91
N ILE A 324 -0.50 14.02 -11.96
CA ILE A 324 0.86 14.48 -12.31
C ILE A 324 0.83 15.08 -13.72
N SER A 325 0.25 14.37 -14.69
CA SER A 325 0.16 14.83 -16.07
C SER A 325 -0.62 16.13 -16.21
N GLU A 326 -1.74 16.27 -15.49
CA GLU A 326 -2.52 17.51 -15.44
C GLU A 326 -1.68 18.68 -14.91
N LYS A 327 -0.99 18.49 -13.78
CA LYS A 327 -0.19 19.55 -13.15
C LYS A 327 1.02 19.93 -13.99
N VAL A 328 1.77 18.96 -14.52
CA VAL A 328 2.94 19.21 -15.37
C VAL A 328 2.52 19.98 -16.63
N LYS A 329 1.42 19.58 -17.30
CA LYS A 329 0.91 20.28 -18.50
C LYS A 329 0.42 21.69 -18.17
N LYS A 330 -0.22 21.91 -17.03
CA LYS A 330 -0.62 23.25 -16.55
C LYS A 330 0.58 24.15 -16.26
N CYS A 331 1.65 23.61 -15.68
CA CYS A 331 2.90 24.34 -15.43
C CYS A 331 3.66 24.64 -16.73
N ALA A 332 3.59 23.77 -17.73
CA ALA A 332 4.19 23.96 -19.05
C ALA A 332 3.43 24.96 -19.94
N ALA A 333 2.14 25.21 -19.67
CA ALA A 333 1.37 26.19 -20.42
C ALA A 333 1.94 27.61 -20.19
N PRO A 334 2.14 28.42 -21.26
CA PRO A 334 2.69 29.76 -21.10
C PRO A 334 1.75 30.60 -20.23
N ARG A 335 2.23 31.01 -19.05
CA ARG A 335 1.57 32.05 -18.25
C ARG A 335 1.36 33.25 -19.18
N ARG A 336 0.13 33.53 -19.60
CA ARG A 336 -0.21 34.79 -20.27
C ARG A 336 0.22 35.90 -19.33
N LEU A 337 1.35 36.53 -19.63
CA LEU A 337 1.77 37.78 -19.01
C LEU A 337 0.60 38.75 -19.17
N ARG A 338 -0.15 39.00 -18.08
CA ARG A 338 -1.04 40.15 -18.03
C ARG A 338 -0.13 41.37 -18.14
N ARG A 339 0.06 41.84 -19.38
CA ARG A 339 0.73 43.11 -19.67
C ARG A 339 0.07 44.17 -18.80
N ARG A 340 0.88 44.82 -17.98
CA ARG A 340 0.48 45.96 -17.14
C ARG A 340 -0.05 47.08 -18.05
N GLU A 341 -1.36 47.16 -18.26
CA GLU A 341 -2.05 48.37 -18.75
C GLU A 341 -2.13 49.44 -17.64
N ARG A 342 -0.98 49.79 -17.04
CA ARG A 342 -0.89 50.81 -15.98
C ARG A 342 0.24 51.81 -16.21
N GLN A 343 0.54 52.15 -17.47
CA GLN A 343 1.54 53.19 -17.75
C GLN A 343 1.28 54.06 -18.99
N GLN A 344 0.03 54.18 -19.44
CA GLN A 344 -0.37 55.13 -20.50
C GLN A 344 -1.56 56.03 -20.16
N ARG A 345 -2.00 56.08 -18.88
CA ARG A 345 -3.08 56.98 -18.42
C ARG A 345 -2.63 58.05 -17.41
N ARG A 346 -1.34 58.45 -17.42
CA ARG A 346 -0.83 59.50 -16.49
C ARG A 346 0.00 60.62 -17.14
N THR A 347 -0.02 60.76 -18.45
CA THR A 347 0.60 61.90 -19.15
C THR A 347 -0.32 62.36 -20.27
N GLY A 348 -1.19 63.32 -19.97
CA GLY A 348 -2.11 63.89 -20.95
C GLY A 348 -3.34 64.49 -20.27
N ASP A 349 -3.13 65.54 -19.48
CA ASP A 349 -4.00 66.73 -19.42
C ASP A 349 -3.44 67.69 -18.38
N ALA A 350 -2.52 68.52 -18.86
CA ALA A 350 -2.20 69.81 -18.28
C ALA A 350 -2.01 70.76 -19.47
N ARG A 351 -3.10 71.41 -19.86
CA ARG A 351 -3.15 72.71 -20.53
C ARG A 351 -4.54 73.30 -20.42
#